data_AF-A0A0F6TV30-F1
#
_entry.id   AF-A0A0F6TV30-F1
#
_cell.length_a   1.000
_cell.length_b   1.000
_cell.length_c   1.000
_cell.angle_alpha   90.00
_cell.angle_beta   90.00
_cell.angle_gamma   90.00
#
_symmetry.space_group_name_H-M   'P 1'
#
loop_
_entity.id
_entity.type
_entity.pdbx_description
1 polymer ?
#
loop_
_entity_poly.entity_id
_entity_poly.type
_entity_poly.pdbx_seq_one_letter_code
_entity_poly.pdbx_strand_id
1 'polypeptide(L)'
;MALTKVMILITLSVISISVNSYAGECTIKSCNGLMLPASTQKFISKGYEDIEIKEINNNRYLFLSSRNDVNKCSVVFKIDDNKIESAPSAGESGSVCNVSEINGNVVSSYRDQGMWFDDVYLVSSGKHWTLLFSDSCTDCQQIKRKYYKNGIENHTELLSGGDNYSSRKPLKGVITVQKSSLYSQSDEHKKIKSYLIKGDTFILTDMSEDGDFYQINYTSQSGKSSLYWIKPDSFDLKK
;
A
#
# COMPACT_ATOMS: atom_id res chain seq x y z
N MET A 1 7.86 6.02 88.16
CA MET A 1 6.58 5.77 87.45
C MET A 1 6.72 6.36 86.06
N ALA A 2 7.19 5.58 85.09
CA ALA A 2 6.45 4.59 84.30
C ALA A 2 5.75 5.23 83.08
N LEU A 3 6.25 4.83 81.91
CA LEU A 3 5.68 4.89 80.56
C LEU A 3 5.43 6.27 79.95
N THR A 4 6.01 6.53 78.77
CA THR A 4 5.32 6.21 77.51
C THR A 4 6.28 6.15 76.32
N LYS A 5 6.24 5.04 75.58
CA LYS A 5 6.85 4.87 74.26
C LYS A 5 5.98 5.60 73.24
N VAL A 6 6.59 6.32 72.30
CA VAL A 6 5.91 6.73 71.07
C VAL A 6 6.82 6.38 69.89
N MET A 7 6.52 5.26 69.24
CA MET A 7 6.95 4.96 67.87
C MET A 7 6.10 5.82 66.94
N ILE A 8 6.72 6.64 66.10
CA ILE A 8 6.05 7.25 64.95
C ILE A 8 6.56 6.53 63.70
N LEU A 9 5.70 5.65 63.19
CA LEU A 9 5.81 5.01 61.89
C LEU A 9 5.30 6.01 60.85
N ILE A 10 6.17 6.54 59.99
CA ILE A 10 5.76 7.37 58.85
C ILE A 10 5.53 6.44 57.65
N THR A 11 4.29 6.01 57.47
CA THR A 11 3.80 5.45 56.20
C THR A 11 3.15 6.58 55.41
N LEU A 12 3.88 7.17 54.45
CA LEU A 12 3.26 7.99 53.41
C LEU A 12 3.06 7.13 52.15
N SER A 13 1.78 6.86 51.92
CA SER A 13 1.20 6.19 50.76
C SER A 13 1.60 6.85 49.44
N VAL A 14 2.17 6.04 48.54
CA VAL A 14 2.25 6.36 47.11
C VAL A 14 0.82 6.33 46.56
N ILE A 15 0.25 7.50 46.26
CA ILE A 15 -0.99 7.59 45.49
C ILE A 15 -0.60 7.25 44.04
N SER A 16 -0.69 5.98 43.70
CA SER A 16 -0.71 5.55 42.30
C SER A 16 -1.99 6.11 41.68
N ILE A 17 -1.87 7.21 40.95
CA ILE A 17 -2.94 7.67 40.05
C ILE A 17 -2.99 6.65 38.93
N SER A 18 -3.82 5.63 39.09
CA SER A 18 -4.25 4.77 38.00
C SER A 18 -5.08 5.63 37.05
N VAL A 19 -4.43 6.17 36.02
CA VAL A 19 -5.10 6.62 34.81
C VAL A 19 -5.82 5.41 34.24
N ASN A 20 -7.12 5.30 34.52
CA ASN A 20 -8.02 4.42 33.81
C ASN A 20 -8.00 4.85 32.35
N SER A 21 -7.20 4.16 31.54
CA SER A 21 -7.40 4.13 30.10
C SER A 21 -8.77 3.45 29.90
N TYR A 22 -9.81 4.26 29.73
CA TYR A 22 -11.07 3.75 29.20
C TYR A 22 -10.78 3.31 27.76
N ALA A 23 -10.51 2.02 27.58
CA ALA A 23 -10.67 1.39 26.29
C ALA A 23 -12.11 1.66 25.86
N GLY A 24 -12.31 2.57 24.91
CA GLY A 24 -13.65 2.92 24.48
C GLY A 24 -14.29 1.69 23.83
N GLU A 25 -15.44 1.26 24.38
CA GLU A 25 -16.14 0.09 23.87
C GLU A 25 -16.81 0.43 22.54
N CYS A 26 -16.47 -0.35 21.50
CA CYS A 26 -17.09 -0.25 20.18
C CYS A 26 -18.11 -1.37 20.00
N THR A 27 -19.28 -1.00 19.51
CA THR A 27 -20.42 -1.87 19.25
C THR A 27 -20.96 -1.61 17.85
N ILE A 28 -21.86 -2.47 17.37
CA ILE A 28 -22.52 -2.31 16.07
C ILE A 28 -23.37 -1.02 15.95
N LYS A 29 -23.61 -0.30 17.05
CA LYS A 29 -24.41 0.94 17.08
C LYS A 29 -23.56 2.19 17.35
N SER A 30 -22.50 2.07 18.13
CA SER A 30 -21.66 3.20 18.53
C SER A 30 -20.24 2.79 18.85
N CYS A 31 -19.28 3.69 18.67
CA CYS A 31 -17.87 3.49 19.00
C CYS A 31 -17.29 4.78 19.59
N ASN A 32 -16.69 4.70 20.78
CA ASN A 32 -16.23 5.84 21.58
C ASN A 32 -17.27 6.97 21.71
N GLY A 33 -18.53 6.61 21.98
CA GLY A 33 -19.64 7.57 22.13
C GLY A 33 -20.17 8.17 20.81
N LEU A 34 -19.58 7.82 19.66
CA LEU A 34 -20.04 8.25 18.34
C LEU A 34 -21.06 7.25 17.80
N MET A 35 -22.21 7.72 17.32
CA MET A 35 -23.17 6.85 16.65
C MET A 35 -22.68 6.44 15.26
N LEU A 36 -22.78 5.15 14.95
CA LEU A 36 -22.47 4.63 13.63
C LEU A 36 -23.58 5.04 12.64
N PRO A 37 -23.24 5.57 11.44
CA PRO A 37 -24.20 5.90 10.40
C PRO A 37 -24.98 4.66 9.93
N ALA A 38 -26.23 4.83 9.47
CA ALA A 38 -27.02 3.71 8.95
C ALA A 38 -26.33 2.97 7.78
N SER A 39 -25.49 3.67 7.01
CA SER A 39 -24.69 3.08 5.93
C SER A 39 -23.69 2.03 6.39
N THR A 40 -23.28 2.01 7.67
CA THR A 40 -22.36 1.00 8.20
C THR A 40 -23.00 -0.38 8.31
N GLN A 41 -24.32 -0.43 8.54
CA GLN A 41 -25.05 -1.68 8.76
C GLN A 41 -24.97 -2.61 7.54
N LYS A 42 -24.88 -2.04 6.32
CA LYS A 42 -24.71 -2.81 5.08
C LYS A 42 -23.38 -3.54 4.99
N PHE A 43 -22.34 -3.07 5.70
CA PHE A 43 -21.02 -3.69 5.73
C PHE A 43 -20.88 -4.65 6.90
N ILE A 44 -21.44 -4.29 8.07
CA ILE A 44 -21.51 -5.18 9.23
C ILE A 44 -22.25 -6.48 8.85
N SER A 45 -23.38 -6.39 8.14
CA SER A 45 -24.10 -7.58 7.66
C SER A 45 -23.35 -8.42 6.63
N LYS A 46 -22.28 -7.88 6.02
CA LYS A 46 -21.37 -8.56 5.09
C LYS A 46 -20.13 -9.12 5.78
N GLY A 47 -20.06 -9.10 7.12
CA GLY A 47 -18.96 -9.67 7.89
C GLY A 47 -17.86 -8.70 8.30
N TYR A 48 -18.06 -7.39 8.13
CA TYR A 48 -17.15 -6.35 8.62
C TYR A 48 -17.56 -5.90 10.04
N GLU A 49 -17.50 -6.83 10.98
CA GLU A 49 -18.03 -6.67 12.34
C GLU A 49 -16.97 -6.32 13.40
N ASP A 50 -15.70 -6.28 13.04
CA ASP A 50 -14.64 -5.80 13.92
C ASP A 50 -14.52 -4.28 13.79
N ILE A 51 -14.87 -3.56 14.86
CA ILE A 51 -15.11 -2.12 14.84
C ILE A 51 -14.08 -1.43 15.72
N GLU A 52 -13.30 -0.53 15.13
CA GLU A 52 -12.26 0.21 15.84
C GLU A 52 -12.13 1.63 15.32
N ILE A 53 -11.71 2.57 16.18
CA ILE A 53 -11.30 3.91 15.76
C ILE A 53 -9.78 3.96 15.76
N LYS A 54 -9.21 4.36 14.63
CA LYS A 54 -7.76 4.56 14.45
C LYS A 54 -7.46 5.98 14.04
N GLU A 55 -6.25 6.40 14.38
CA GLU A 55 -5.68 7.65 13.89
C GLU A 55 -4.68 7.34 12.77
N ILE A 56 -4.80 8.05 11.64
CA ILE A 56 -3.92 7.95 10.48
C ILE A 56 -3.57 9.37 10.07
N ASN A 57 -2.28 9.69 9.97
CA ASN A 57 -1.82 11.04 9.63
C ASN A 57 -2.53 12.15 10.46
N ASN A 58 -2.68 11.95 11.77
CA ASN A 58 -3.41 12.85 12.69
C ASN A 58 -4.91 13.05 12.41
N ASN A 59 -5.52 12.17 11.60
CA ASN A 59 -6.97 12.18 11.34
C ASN A 59 -7.60 10.92 11.90
N ARG A 60 -8.78 11.04 12.52
CA ARG A 60 -9.51 9.91 13.10
C ARG A 60 -10.41 9.25 12.05
N TYR A 61 -10.42 7.92 12.06
CA TYR A 61 -11.23 7.10 11.17
C TYR A 61 -11.87 5.96 11.94
N LEU A 62 -13.10 5.62 11.57
CA LEU A 62 -13.74 4.37 11.95
C LEU A 62 -13.38 3.29 10.93
N PHE A 63 -12.86 2.17 11.42
CA PHE A 63 -12.59 0.97 10.65
C PHE A 63 -13.66 -0.08 10.97
N LEU A 64 -14.28 -0.62 9.94
CA LEU A 64 -15.09 -1.84 10.00
C LEU A 64 -14.32 -2.93 9.28
N SER A 65 -13.80 -3.91 10.00
CA SER A 65 -12.89 -4.93 9.48
C SER A 65 -13.51 -6.32 9.45
N SER A 66 -13.09 -7.13 8.48
CA SER A 66 -13.38 -8.57 8.48
C SER A 66 -12.56 -9.29 9.56
N ARG A 67 -13.05 -10.44 10.02
CA ARG A 67 -12.32 -11.35 10.92
C ARG A 67 -11.54 -12.39 10.13
N ASN A 68 -10.62 -11.95 9.27
CA ASN A 68 -9.77 -12.83 8.48
C ASN A 68 -8.30 -12.57 8.84
N ASP A 69 -7.55 -13.63 9.12
CA ASP A 69 -6.16 -13.52 9.58
C ASP A 69 -5.16 -13.27 8.44
N VAL A 70 -5.52 -13.63 7.19
CA VAL A 70 -4.67 -13.44 6.01
C VAL A 70 -4.88 -12.06 5.40
N ASN A 71 -6.14 -11.73 5.12
CA ASN A 71 -6.54 -10.45 4.54
C ASN A 71 -7.58 -9.81 5.45
N LYS A 72 -7.13 -9.10 6.48
CA LYS A 72 -8.00 -8.31 7.35
C LYS A 72 -8.43 -7.04 6.61
N CYS A 73 -9.48 -7.16 5.80
CA CYS A 73 -9.98 -6.08 4.96
C CYS A 73 -10.94 -5.18 5.71
N SER A 74 -10.94 -3.90 5.40
CA SER A 74 -11.60 -2.83 6.12
C SER A 74 -12.39 -1.91 5.20
N VAL A 75 -13.55 -1.46 5.67
CA VAL A 75 -14.24 -0.27 5.15
C VAL A 75 -13.96 0.87 6.11
N VAL A 76 -13.49 1.99 5.58
CA VAL A 76 -12.97 3.10 6.39
C VAL A 76 -13.89 4.31 6.25
N PHE A 77 -14.30 4.90 7.37
CA PHE A 77 -15.14 6.10 7.42
C PHE A 77 -14.39 7.23 8.14
N LYS A 78 -14.39 8.43 7.56
CA LYS A 78 -13.82 9.61 8.21
C LYS A 78 -14.63 9.95 9.48
N ILE A 79 -13.92 10.40 10.51
CA ILE A 79 -14.52 11.08 11.66
C ILE A 79 -14.16 12.56 11.55
N ASP A 80 -15.16 13.42 11.47
CA ASP A 80 -15.02 14.87 11.39
C ASP A 80 -15.96 15.53 12.41
N ASP A 81 -15.50 16.57 13.11
CA ASP A 81 -16.28 17.28 14.14
C ASP A 81 -17.05 16.35 15.11
N ASN A 82 -16.40 15.28 15.58
CA ASN A 82 -17.00 14.23 16.41
C ASN A 82 -18.26 13.58 15.79
N LYS A 83 -18.27 13.41 14.48
CA LYS A 83 -19.29 12.67 13.74
C LYS A 83 -18.61 11.72 12.76
N ILE A 84 -19.14 10.51 12.65
CA ILE A 84 -18.71 9.57 11.60
C ILE A 84 -19.45 9.94 10.31
N GLU A 85 -18.71 10.15 9.23
CA GLU A 85 -19.27 10.42 7.92
C GLU A 85 -20.05 9.23 7.38
N SER A 86 -21.15 9.47 6.66
CA SER A 86 -21.99 8.38 6.14
C SER A 86 -21.37 7.68 4.92
N ALA A 87 -20.53 8.38 4.17
CA ALA A 87 -19.84 7.82 3.01
C ALA A 87 -18.48 7.22 3.43
N PRO A 88 -18.14 6.00 2.97
CA PRO A 88 -16.80 5.47 3.16
C PRO A 88 -15.74 6.37 2.51
N SER A 89 -14.63 6.58 3.21
CA SER A 89 -13.44 7.23 2.68
C SER A 89 -12.61 6.28 1.82
N ALA A 90 -12.63 4.97 2.14
CA ALA A 90 -11.92 3.92 1.41
C ALA A 90 -12.54 2.53 1.67
N GLY A 91 -12.18 1.55 0.82
CA GLY A 91 -12.48 0.13 1.05
C GLY A 91 -13.92 -0.30 0.79
N GLU A 92 -14.77 0.51 0.15
CA GLU A 92 -16.18 0.14 -0.11
C GLU A 92 -16.32 -1.16 -0.94
N SER A 93 -15.36 -1.45 -1.81
CA SER A 93 -15.26 -2.69 -2.58
C SER A 93 -14.52 -3.83 -1.85
N GLY A 94 -14.12 -3.63 -0.58
CA GLY A 94 -13.31 -4.57 0.19
C GLY A 94 -11.81 -4.56 -0.15
N SER A 95 -11.32 -3.54 -0.85
CA SER A 95 -9.96 -3.48 -1.39
C SER A 95 -8.88 -2.95 -0.44
N VAL A 96 -9.22 -2.64 0.82
CA VAL A 96 -8.27 -2.06 1.79
C VAL A 96 -8.04 -3.06 2.91
N CYS A 97 -6.87 -3.71 2.95
CA CYS A 97 -6.58 -4.81 3.88
C CYS A 97 -5.24 -4.61 4.58
N ASN A 98 -5.11 -5.20 5.77
CA ASN A 98 -3.88 -5.19 6.58
C ASN A 98 -3.20 -3.81 6.60
N VAL A 99 -3.99 -2.79 6.95
CA VAL A 99 -3.61 -1.38 6.81
C VAL A 99 -2.43 -1.02 7.70
N SER A 100 -1.42 -0.35 7.12
CA SER A 100 -0.27 0.22 7.82
C SER A 100 0.06 1.63 7.32
N GLU A 101 0.91 2.36 8.05
CA GLU A 101 1.38 3.69 7.67
C GLU A 101 2.89 3.66 7.43
N ILE A 102 3.33 4.16 6.27
CA ILE A 102 4.75 4.26 5.90
C ILE A 102 4.98 5.63 5.27
N ASN A 103 5.92 6.40 5.81
CA ASN A 103 6.31 7.73 5.29
C ASN A 103 5.11 8.66 5.03
N GLY A 104 4.11 8.66 5.92
CA GLY A 104 2.89 9.48 5.81
C GLY A 104 1.89 9.03 4.74
N ASN A 105 2.09 7.87 4.12
CA ASN A 105 1.09 7.25 3.23
C ASN A 105 0.50 6.02 3.91
N VAL A 106 -0.72 5.68 3.50
CA VAL A 106 -1.34 4.43 3.93
C VAL A 106 -1.02 3.34 2.93
N VAL A 107 -0.63 2.17 3.44
CA VAL A 107 -0.42 0.96 2.67
C VAL A 107 -1.49 -0.06 3.02
N SER A 108 -2.16 -0.59 2.00
CA SER A 108 -3.03 -1.74 2.09
C SER A 108 -2.31 -2.94 1.49
N SER A 109 -2.05 -3.97 2.29
CA SER A 109 -1.33 -5.16 1.85
C SER A 109 -2.24 -6.39 1.88
N TYR A 110 -2.28 -7.15 0.80
CA TYR A 110 -3.12 -8.34 0.71
C TYR A 110 -2.56 -9.38 -0.24
N ARG A 111 -3.03 -10.62 -0.07
CA ARG A 111 -2.72 -11.73 -0.96
C ARG A 111 -3.93 -12.09 -1.81
N ASP A 112 -3.75 -12.19 -3.12
CA ASP A 112 -4.77 -12.70 -4.03
C ASP A 112 -4.14 -13.59 -5.11
N GLN A 113 -4.77 -14.73 -5.39
CA GLN A 113 -4.32 -15.71 -6.39
C GLN A 113 -2.82 -16.08 -6.33
N GLY A 114 -2.26 -16.15 -5.11
CA GLY A 114 -0.86 -16.47 -4.89
C GLY A 114 0.12 -15.29 -5.02
N MET A 115 -0.36 -14.12 -5.48
CA MET A 115 0.40 -12.88 -5.62
C MET A 115 0.19 -11.98 -4.40
N TRP A 116 1.25 -11.28 -4.00
CA TRP A 116 1.21 -10.22 -3.00
C TRP A 116 0.91 -8.89 -3.68
N PHE A 117 0.08 -8.06 -3.02
CA PHE A 117 -0.25 -6.73 -3.46
C PHE A 117 -0.01 -5.71 -2.34
N ASP A 118 0.61 -4.59 -2.67
CA ASP A 118 0.69 -3.40 -1.81
C ASP A 118 0.09 -2.20 -2.54
N ASP A 119 -1.09 -1.75 -2.12
CA ASP A 119 -1.71 -0.52 -2.60
C ASP A 119 -1.30 0.66 -1.72
N VAL A 120 -0.74 1.71 -2.32
CA VAL A 120 -0.29 2.89 -1.58
C VAL A 120 -1.20 4.08 -1.84
N TYR A 121 -1.76 4.62 -0.77
CA TYR A 121 -2.74 5.70 -0.79
C TYR A 121 -2.18 6.98 -0.18
N LEU A 122 -2.45 8.09 -0.87
CA LEU A 122 -2.36 9.42 -0.29
C LEU A 122 -3.63 9.73 0.49
N VAL A 123 -3.47 10.04 1.77
CA VAL A 123 -4.57 10.46 2.66
C VAL A 123 -4.44 11.97 2.89
N SER A 124 -5.28 12.74 2.19
CA SER A 124 -5.36 14.19 2.38
C SER A 124 -6.56 14.55 3.27
N SER A 125 -6.38 15.52 4.16
CA SER A 125 -7.48 16.00 5.01
C SER A 125 -8.68 16.45 4.16
N GLY A 126 -9.87 16.00 4.56
CA GLY A 126 -11.14 16.35 3.89
C GLY A 126 -11.41 15.67 2.54
N LYS A 127 -10.59 14.71 2.10
CA LYS A 127 -10.78 14.00 0.81
C LYS A 127 -10.82 12.49 0.98
N HIS A 128 -11.38 11.80 -0.01
CA HIS A 128 -11.22 10.35 -0.15
C HIS A 128 -9.76 9.97 -0.32
N TRP A 129 -9.41 8.76 0.12
CA TRP A 129 -8.07 8.22 -0.08
C TRP A 129 -7.80 8.08 -1.57
N THR A 130 -6.65 8.57 -2.01
CA THR A 130 -6.28 8.57 -3.41
C THR A 130 -5.21 7.50 -3.64
N LEU A 131 -5.54 6.46 -4.40
CA LEU A 131 -4.56 5.44 -4.81
C LEU A 131 -3.48 6.09 -5.68
N LEU A 132 -2.23 5.98 -5.24
CA LEU A 132 -1.06 6.49 -5.96
C LEU A 132 -0.50 5.43 -6.90
N PHE A 133 -0.29 4.23 -6.36
CA PHE A 133 0.22 3.08 -7.10
C PHE A 133 -0.12 1.77 -6.39
N SER A 134 -0.08 0.68 -7.15
CA SER A 134 -0.22 -0.69 -6.67
C SER A 134 1.01 -1.49 -7.07
N ASP A 135 1.65 -2.11 -6.10
CA ASP A 135 2.74 -3.05 -6.31
C ASP A 135 2.22 -4.47 -6.29
N SER A 136 2.74 -5.32 -7.16
CA SER A 136 2.43 -6.75 -7.16
C SER A 136 3.65 -7.63 -7.42
N CYS A 137 3.71 -8.78 -6.73
CA CYS A 137 4.80 -9.76 -6.87
C CYS A 137 4.44 -11.16 -6.39
N THR A 138 5.10 -12.18 -6.93
CA THR A 138 4.96 -13.58 -6.50
C THR A 138 6.07 -14.00 -5.53
N ASP A 139 7.33 -13.68 -5.85
CA ASP A 139 8.51 -13.96 -5.01
C ASP A 139 9.18 -12.68 -4.46
N CYS A 140 8.70 -11.52 -4.92
CA CYS A 140 9.11 -10.17 -4.52
C CYS A 140 10.62 -9.87 -4.69
N GLN A 141 11.30 -10.62 -5.55
CA GLN A 141 12.63 -10.25 -6.06
C GLN A 141 12.53 -9.12 -7.10
N GLN A 142 11.43 -9.13 -7.85
CA GLN A 142 11.03 -8.10 -8.79
C GLN A 142 9.58 -7.70 -8.52
N ILE A 143 9.31 -6.40 -8.58
CA ILE A 143 8.01 -5.83 -8.26
C ILE A 143 7.44 -5.15 -9.50
N LYS A 144 6.20 -5.47 -9.85
CA LYS A 144 5.45 -4.73 -10.87
C LYS A 144 4.67 -3.62 -10.18
N ARG A 145 4.97 -2.36 -10.50
CA ARG A 145 4.24 -1.20 -9.98
C ARG A 145 3.39 -0.58 -11.06
N LYS A 146 2.09 -0.43 -10.78
CA LYS A 146 1.15 0.33 -11.59
C LYS A 146 0.88 1.66 -10.93
N TYR A 147 1.16 2.75 -11.63
CA TYR A 147 0.87 4.10 -11.13
C TYR A 147 -0.50 4.56 -11.58
N TYR A 148 -1.21 5.30 -10.72
CA TYR A 148 -2.53 5.84 -11.01
C TYR A 148 -2.51 7.36 -10.94
N LYS A 149 -3.25 7.99 -11.85
CA LYS A 149 -3.52 9.43 -11.83
C LYS A 149 -5.00 9.65 -12.04
N ASN A 150 -5.65 10.32 -11.08
CA ASN A 150 -7.10 10.53 -11.08
C ASN A 150 -7.90 9.21 -11.19
N GLY A 151 -7.41 8.15 -10.54
CA GLY A 151 -8.05 6.82 -10.56
C GLY A 151 -7.83 6.02 -11.86
N ILE A 152 -7.08 6.54 -12.83
CA ILE A 152 -6.79 5.87 -14.09
C ILE A 152 -5.34 5.40 -14.08
N GLU A 153 -5.10 4.14 -14.49
CA GLU A 153 -3.74 3.60 -14.67
C GLU A 153 -2.98 4.50 -15.66
N ASN A 154 -1.83 5.01 -15.23
CA ASN A 154 -1.04 5.97 -15.96
C ASN A 154 0.15 5.31 -16.68
N HIS A 155 0.93 4.51 -15.97
CA HIS A 155 2.04 3.72 -16.51
C HIS A 155 2.44 2.61 -15.53
N THR A 156 3.27 1.68 -16.01
CA THR A 156 3.82 0.57 -15.21
C THR A 156 5.35 0.60 -15.23
N GLU A 157 5.97 0.18 -14.13
CA GLU A 157 7.41 -0.03 -14.01
C GLU A 157 7.69 -1.39 -13.37
N LEU A 158 8.82 -1.99 -13.74
CA LEU A 158 9.43 -3.09 -12.99
C LEU A 158 10.49 -2.51 -12.05
N LEU A 159 10.39 -2.84 -10.77
CA LEU A 159 11.30 -2.37 -9.73
C LEU A 159 12.06 -3.53 -9.09
N SER A 160 13.17 -3.18 -8.46
CA SER A 160 13.87 -4.07 -7.55
C SER A 160 12.96 -4.49 -6.40
N GLY A 161 13.20 -5.68 -5.86
CA GLY A 161 12.65 -6.10 -4.58
C GLY A 161 13.03 -5.17 -3.42
N GLY A 162 12.48 -5.48 -2.25
CA GLY A 162 12.74 -4.78 -1.00
C GLY A 162 11.56 -4.85 -0.04
N ASP A 163 11.87 -4.74 1.25
CA ASP A 163 10.91 -4.92 2.35
C ASP A 163 9.79 -3.88 2.34
N ASN A 164 10.08 -2.65 1.91
CA ASN A 164 9.08 -1.59 1.80
C ASN A 164 9.04 -0.98 0.39
N TYR A 165 7.92 -0.35 0.05
CA TYR A 165 7.73 0.25 -1.26
C TYR A 165 8.69 1.42 -1.56
N SER A 166 9.21 2.07 -0.51
CA SER A 166 10.04 3.28 -0.61
C SER A 166 11.51 2.99 -0.92
N SER A 167 11.98 1.76 -0.67
CA SER A 167 13.34 1.33 -1.02
C SER A 167 13.46 0.76 -2.44
N ARG A 168 12.33 0.43 -3.08
CA ARG A 168 12.25 -0.16 -4.42
C ARG A 168 12.72 0.86 -5.47
N LYS A 169 13.55 0.44 -6.42
CA LYS A 169 14.10 1.29 -7.48
C LYS A 169 13.70 0.76 -8.86
N PRO A 170 13.33 1.62 -9.82
CA PRO A 170 13.09 1.18 -11.20
C PRO A 170 14.28 0.42 -11.77
N LEU A 171 14.01 -0.73 -12.36
CA LEU A 171 15.01 -1.55 -13.01
C LEU A 171 15.40 -0.90 -14.34
N LYS A 172 16.69 -0.63 -14.48
CA LYS A 172 17.27 -0.04 -15.69
C LYS A 172 18.10 -1.07 -16.41
N GLY A 173 17.89 -1.21 -17.70
CA GLY A 173 18.69 -2.07 -18.57
C GLY A 173 19.75 -1.29 -19.34
N VAL A 174 20.81 -1.98 -19.73
CA VAL A 174 21.81 -1.51 -20.70
C VAL A 174 22.05 -2.60 -21.74
N ILE A 175 22.00 -2.24 -23.02
CA ILE A 175 22.27 -3.17 -24.11
C ILE A 175 23.74 -3.59 -24.11
N THR A 176 23.99 -4.90 -24.14
CA THR A 176 25.34 -5.49 -24.09
C THR A 176 25.83 -5.98 -25.44
N VAL A 177 24.90 -6.32 -26.33
CA VAL A 177 25.15 -6.77 -27.71
C VAL A 177 25.29 -5.60 -28.68
N GLN A 178 25.98 -5.79 -29.81
CA GLN A 178 26.16 -4.73 -30.81
C GLN A 178 24.82 -4.18 -31.34
N LYS A 179 23.83 -5.07 -31.48
CA LYS A 179 22.51 -4.75 -32.01
C LYS A 179 21.47 -5.66 -31.38
N SER A 180 20.50 -5.08 -30.68
CA SER A 180 19.34 -5.80 -30.16
C SER A 180 18.08 -5.43 -30.94
N SER A 181 17.36 -6.44 -31.41
CA SER A 181 16.11 -6.24 -32.14
C SER A 181 15.00 -5.82 -31.19
N LEU A 182 14.18 -4.88 -31.63
CA LEU A 182 12.97 -4.50 -30.90
C LEU A 182 11.76 -5.22 -31.50
N TYR A 183 10.74 -5.39 -30.66
CA TYR A 183 9.49 -6.05 -31.00
C TYR A 183 8.31 -5.17 -30.59
N SER A 184 7.20 -5.23 -31.33
CA SER A 184 5.98 -4.48 -30.98
C SER A 184 5.13 -5.20 -29.93
N GLN A 185 5.31 -6.52 -29.76
CA GLN A 185 4.66 -7.39 -28.79
C GLN A 185 5.68 -8.43 -28.31
N SER A 186 5.37 -9.15 -27.23
CA SER A 186 6.16 -10.28 -26.72
C SER A 186 6.00 -11.54 -27.60
N ASP A 187 6.42 -11.43 -28.86
CA ASP A 187 6.29 -12.48 -29.88
C ASP A 187 7.44 -12.33 -30.91
N GLU A 188 8.15 -13.41 -31.18
CA GLU A 188 9.26 -13.48 -32.14
C GLU A 188 8.89 -13.00 -33.54
N HIS A 189 7.64 -13.21 -33.95
CA HIS A 189 7.12 -12.82 -35.25
C HIS A 189 6.76 -11.32 -35.33
N LYS A 190 6.82 -10.60 -34.21
CA LYS A 190 6.49 -9.18 -34.09
C LYS A 190 7.71 -8.27 -34.05
N LYS A 191 8.85 -8.78 -34.53
CA LYS A 191 10.08 -8.02 -34.71
C LYS A 191 9.86 -6.81 -35.62
N ILE A 192 10.28 -5.63 -35.16
CA ILE A 192 10.24 -4.39 -35.94
C ILE A 192 11.62 -4.07 -36.54
N LYS A 193 11.65 -3.11 -37.47
CA LYS A 193 12.90 -2.69 -38.13
C LYS A 193 13.85 -1.94 -37.19
N SER A 194 13.31 -1.32 -36.14
CA SER A 194 14.08 -0.59 -35.14
C SER A 194 14.87 -1.54 -34.24
N TYR A 195 15.96 -1.03 -33.69
CA TYR A 195 16.86 -1.76 -32.82
C TYR A 195 17.53 -0.79 -31.85
N LEU A 196 18.05 -1.34 -30.75
CA LEU A 196 18.97 -0.63 -29.87
C LEU A 196 20.40 -1.15 -30.10
N ILE A 197 21.39 -0.34 -29.78
CA ILE A 197 22.81 -0.69 -29.92
C ILE A 197 23.49 -0.76 -28.55
N LYS A 198 24.67 -1.37 -28.52
CA LYS A 198 25.47 -1.51 -27.30
C LYS A 198 25.63 -0.18 -26.57
N GLY A 199 25.31 -0.18 -25.27
CA GLY A 199 25.39 0.99 -24.40
C GLY A 199 24.10 1.80 -24.29
N ASP A 200 23.11 1.56 -25.16
CA ASP A 200 21.78 2.18 -25.00
C ASP A 200 21.15 1.73 -23.68
N THR A 201 20.50 2.66 -22.98
CA THR A 201 19.86 2.40 -21.69
C THR A 201 18.35 2.62 -21.76
N PHE A 202 17.61 1.88 -20.94
CA PHE A 202 16.16 1.93 -20.88
C PHE A 202 15.65 1.54 -19.49
N ILE A 203 14.36 1.74 -19.25
CA ILE A 203 13.67 1.31 -18.01
C ILE A 203 12.80 0.10 -18.36
N LEU A 204 12.80 -0.93 -17.51
CA LEU A 204 11.92 -2.09 -17.67
C LEU A 204 10.52 -1.74 -17.15
N THR A 205 9.48 -2.08 -17.91
CA THR A 205 8.08 -1.76 -17.58
C THR A 205 7.20 -2.98 -17.42
N ASP A 206 7.51 -4.09 -18.10
CA ASP A 206 6.76 -5.35 -17.95
C ASP A 206 7.60 -6.55 -18.38
N MET A 207 7.07 -7.75 -18.15
CA MET A 207 7.65 -9.02 -18.59
C MET A 207 6.53 -9.94 -19.11
N SER A 208 6.80 -10.72 -20.14
CA SER A 208 5.88 -11.77 -20.61
C SER A 208 5.73 -12.87 -19.56
N GLU A 209 4.63 -13.63 -19.62
CA GLU A 209 4.34 -14.68 -18.63
C GLU A 209 5.42 -15.77 -18.58
N ASP A 210 6.06 -16.05 -19.72
CA ASP A 210 7.17 -17.00 -19.86
C ASP A 210 8.54 -16.41 -19.54
N GLY A 211 8.66 -15.08 -19.39
CA GLY A 211 9.92 -14.39 -19.16
C GLY A 211 10.81 -14.22 -20.38
N ASP A 212 10.35 -14.62 -21.57
CA ASP A 212 11.15 -14.57 -22.81
C ASP A 212 11.28 -13.15 -23.38
N PHE A 213 10.40 -12.23 -22.96
CA PHE A 213 10.44 -10.83 -23.36
C PHE A 213 10.23 -9.89 -22.18
N TYR A 214 10.95 -8.77 -22.23
CA TYR A 214 10.74 -7.63 -21.34
C TYR A 214 10.22 -6.46 -22.13
N GLN A 215 9.18 -5.81 -21.62
CA GLN A 215 8.76 -4.52 -22.13
C GLN A 215 9.67 -3.44 -21.53
N ILE A 216 10.08 -2.52 -22.38
CA ILE A 216 10.98 -1.43 -22.04
C ILE A 216 10.38 -0.09 -22.45
N ASN A 217 10.64 0.93 -21.63
CA ASN A 217 10.48 2.32 -22.00
C ASN A 217 11.84 2.90 -22.39
N TYR A 218 11.99 3.20 -23.67
CA TYR A 218 13.21 3.79 -24.22
C TYR A 218 12.98 5.25 -24.56
N THR A 219 13.82 6.13 -23.99
CA THR A 219 13.84 7.56 -24.30
C THR A 219 14.96 7.84 -25.30
N SER A 220 14.58 8.19 -26.52
CA SER A 220 15.53 8.58 -27.57
C SER A 220 16.21 9.91 -27.27
N GLN A 221 17.27 10.24 -28.01
CA GLN A 221 18.01 11.51 -27.87
C GLN A 221 17.14 12.76 -28.06
N SER A 222 16.00 12.65 -28.77
CA SER A 222 15.03 13.75 -28.92
C SER A 222 14.15 13.96 -27.69
N GLY A 223 14.28 13.13 -26.66
CA GLY A 223 13.43 13.12 -25.48
C GLY A 223 12.11 12.37 -25.67
N LYS A 224 11.80 11.89 -26.89
CA LYS A 224 10.61 11.07 -27.13
C LYS A 224 10.80 9.68 -26.54
N SER A 225 9.84 9.29 -25.70
CA SER A 225 9.76 7.96 -25.09
C SER A 225 8.87 7.03 -25.91
N SER A 226 9.21 5.74 -25.95
CA SER A 226 8.46 4.73 -26.70
C SER A 226 8.59 3.36 -26.04
N LEU A 227 7.51 2.58 -26.08
CA LEU A 227 7.45 1.24 -25.52
C LEU A 227 7.78 0.20 -26.59
N TYR A 228 8.66 -0.74 -26.23
CA TYR A 228 9.04 -1.86 -27.08
C TYR A 228 9.24 -3.11 -26.24
N TRP A 229 9.29 -4.27 -26.88
CA TRP A 229 9.70 -5.53 -26.28
C TRP A 229 11.11 -5.91 -26.73
N ILE A 230 11.88 -6.50 -25.83
CA ILE A 230 13.27 -6.94 -26.04
C ILE A 230 13.50 -8.28 -25.36
N LYS A 231 14.44 -9.07 -25.88
CA LYS A 231 14.86 -10.33 -25.27
C LYS A 231 15.83 -10.11 -24.09
N PRO A 232 15.79 -10.98 -23.06
CA PRO A 232 16.67 -10.89 -21.90
C PRO A 232 18.16 -11.11 -22.22
N ASP A 233 18.48 -11.85 -23.28
CA ASP A 233 19.87 -12.12 -23.69
C ASP A 233 20.61 -10.90 -24.26
N SER A 234 19.90 -9.82 -24.52
CA SER A 234 20.42 -8.63 -25.19
C SER A 234 20.91 -7.53 -24.26
N PHE A 235 20.65 -7.65 -22.96
CA PHE A 235 20.92 -6.59 -21.99
C PHE A 235 21.29 -7.13 -20.61
N ASP A 236 21.95 -6.27 -19.84
CA ASP A 236 22.15 -6.49 -18.40
C ASP A 236 21.38 -5.44 -17.60
N LEU A 237 21.03 -5.79 -16.35
CA LEU A 237 20.51 -4.81 -15.39
C LEU A 237 21.66 -3.91 -14.91
N LYS A 238 21.43 -2.61 -14.98
CA LYS A 238 22.35 -1.59 -14.47
C LYS A 238 22.25 -1.55 -12.94
N LYS A 239 23.38 -1.82 -12.28
CA LYS A 239 23.51 -1.71 -10.82
C LYS A 239 23.46 -0.25 -10.36
#